data_AF-A0A3C1XZJ1-F1
#
_entry.id   AF-A0A3C1XZJ1-F1
#
_cell.length_a   1.000
_cell.length_b   1.000
_cell.length_c   1.000
_cell.angle_alpha   90.00
_cell.angle_beta   90.00
_cell.angle_gamma   90.00
#
_symmetry.space_group_name_H-M   'P 1'
#
loop_
_entity.id
_entity.type
_entity.pdbx_description
1 polymer ?
#
loop_
_entity_poly.entity_id
_entity_poly.type
_entity_poly.pdbx_seq_one_letter_code
_entity_poly.pdbx_strand_id
1 'polypeptide(L)'
;MSRTFVACKSVVHNRESPPDSFLNELIDWAIDAPDEIFQPNQVHDIYSSVVADLGPWKSLTHRKAAMLEVLRVLGGFESSWRWNAGVDVKNPDSNTPCTEEAGIFQCSGNSMSFDDSLKNLLMQAAGKTDCETFKTETKSNHKFAIDYCARLLRFTVNHHGPIKRKKINPWLRRDAVAEFEGFLSSQG
;
A
#
# COMPACT_ATOMS: atom_id res chain seq x y z
N MET A 1 11.24 -8.94 15.01
CA MET A 1 12.71 -9.00 14.91
C MET A 1 13.18 -7.79 14.12
N SER A 2 14.32 -7.19 14.46
CA SER A 2 14.87 -6.09 13.64
C SER A 2 15.50 -6.67 12.37
N ARG A 3 14.93 -6.35 11.20
CA ARG A 3 15.48 -6.71 9.89
C ARG A 3 16.47 -5.64 9.43
N THR A 4 17.55 -6.05 8.77
CA THR A 4 18.55 -5.14 8.20
C THR A 4 18.24 -4.90 6.74
N PHE A 5 17.84 -3.69 6.38
CA PHE A 5 17.50 -3.32 5.00
C PHE A 5 18.67 -2.67 4.27
N VAL A 6 18.88 -3.06 3.01
CA VAL A 6 19.86 -2.47 2.11
C VAL A 6 19.15 -1.94 0.86
N ALA A 7 18.55 -2.83 0.06
CA ALA A 7 17.93 -2.44 -1.20
C ALA A 7 16.66 -1.60 -0.98
N CYS A 8 15.84 -1.97 0.00
CA CYS A 8 14.61 -1.26 0.37
C CYS A 8 14.88 0.16 0.86
N LYS A 9 16.10 0.47 1.33
CA LYS A 9 16.50 1.83 1.75
C LYS A 9 16.80 2.77 0.58
N SER A 10 16.69 2.29 -0.66
CA SER A 10 16.82 3.13 -1.84
C SER A 10 15.84 4.31 -1.78
N VAL A 11 16.37 5.50 -2.08
CA VAL A 11 15.60 6.75 -2.17
C VAL A 11 14.46 6.59 -3.17
N VAL A 12 13.29 7.16 -2.82
CA VAL A 12 12.12 7.22 -3.69
C VAL A 12 11.87 8.66 -4.11
N HIS A 13 11.97 8.96 -5.40
CA HIS A 13 11.79 10.29 -5.94
C HIS A 13 12.70 11.33 -5.26
N ASN A 14 12.18 12.53 -5.02
CA ASN A 14 12.81 13.59 -4.25
C ASN A 14 12.56 13.45 -2.72
N ARG A 15 12.27 12.24 -2.24
CA ARG A 15 12.07 11.95 -0.81
C ARG A 15 13.34 11.35 -0.21
N GLU A 16 13.29 11.08 1.08
CA GLU A 16 14.36 10.36 1.78
C GLU A 16 14.25 8.84 1.55
N SER A 17 14.98 8.06 2.35
CA SER A 17 14.83 6.61 2.42
C SER A 17 13.63 6.24 3.31
N PRO A 18 12.90 5.16 3.00
CA PRO A 18 11.81 4.68 3.86
C PRO A 18 12.32 4.36 5.28
N PRO A 19 11.55 4.67 6.34
CA PRO A 19 11.89 4.29 7.71
C PRO A 19 11.89 2.76 7.90
N ASP A 20 12.80 2.26 8.73
CA ASP A 20 12.90 0.81 9.02
C ASP A 20 11.65 0.28 9.74
N SER A 21 10.99 1.13 10.55
CA SER A 21 9.73 0.78 11.20
C SER A 21 8.65 0.45 10.17
N PHE A 22 8.46 1.34 9.18
CA PHE A 22 7.51 1.12 8.10
C PHE A 22 7.84 -0.14 7.28
N LEU A 23 9.11 -0.37 6.95
CA LEU A 23 9.53 -1.57 6.20
C LEU A 23 9.29 -2.87 6.99
N ASN A 24 9.52 -2.87 8.30
CA ASN A 24 9.22 -4.02 9.15
C ASN A 24 7.71 -4.27 9.22
N GLU A 25 6.89 -3.23 9.40
CA GLU A 25 5.42 -3.35 9.44
C GLU A 25 4.84 -3.91 8.13
N LEU A 26 5.41 -3.54 6.97
CA LEU A 26 5.04 -4.12 5.68
C LEU A 26 5.27 -5.64 5.64
N ILE A 27 6.43 -6.10 6.11
CA ILE A 27 6.78 -7.53 6.10
C ILE A 27 5.93 -8.29 7.12
N ASP A 28 5.80 -7.75 8.33
CA ASP A 28 5.02 -8.37 9.40
C ASP A 28 3.55 -8.50 8.97
N TRP A 29 3.00 -7.48 8.31
CA TRP A 29 1.67 -7.58 7.69
C TRP A 29 1.62 -8.68 6.62
N ALA A 30 2.56 -8.73 5.68
CA ALA A 30 2.51 -9.67 4.56
C ALA A 30 2.68 -11.15 4.96
N ILE A 31 3.32 -11.42 6.09
CA ILE A 31 3.40 -12.76 6.69
C ILE A 31 2.01 -13.24 7.10
N ASP A 32 1.25 -12.38 7.78
CA ASP A 32 -0.11 -12.70 8.26
C ASP A 32 -1.19 -12.56 7.17
N ALA A 33 -0.91 -11.78 6.13
CA ALA A 33 -1.89 -11.39 5.13
C ALA A 33 -2.40 -12.61 4.34
N PRO A 34 -3.73 -12.73 4.14
CA PRO A 34 -4.32 -13.81 3.35
C PRO A 34 -3.73 -13.89 1.94
N ASP A 35 -3.39 -15.11 1.53
CA ASP A 35 -2.79 -15.40 0.23
C ASP A 35 -3.64 -14.89 -0.95
N GLU A 36 -4.96 -14.86 -0.80
CA GLU A 36 -5.93 -14.35 -1.80
C GLU A 36 -5.61 -12.92 -2.27
N ILE A 37 -5.05 -12.07 -1.41
CA ILE A 37 -4.69 -10.69 -1.75
C ILE A 37 -3.63 -10.71 -2.86
N PHE A 38 -2.77 -11.73 -2.89
CA PHE A 38 -1.64 -11.81 -3.79
C PHE A 38 -1.88 -12.73 -4.98
N GLN A 39 -2.94 -13.54 -4.97
CA GLN A 39 -3.24 -14.46 -6.07
C GLN A 39 -3.51 -13.73 -7.41
N PRO A 40 -3.23 -14.37 -8.56
CA PRO A 40 -3.70 -13.90 -9.86
C PRO A 40 -5.22 -13.75 -9.90
N ASN A 41 -5.69 -12.73 -10.61
CA ASN A 41 -7.10 -12.54 -10.92
C ASN A 41 -7.25 -12.14 -12.40
N GLN A 42 -8.48 -11.97 -12.87
CA GLN A 42 -8.80 -11.64 -14.27
C GLN A 42 -8.94 -10.12 -14.53
N VAL A 43 -8.57 -9.28 -13.55
CA VAL A 43 -8.74 -7.82 -13.61
C VAL A 43 -7.41 -7.16 -13.94
N HIS A 44 -7.46 -6.03 -14.65
CA HIS A 44 -6.29 -5.17 -14.78
C HIS A 44 -6.00 -4.46 -13.45
N ASP A 45 -5.13 -5.09 -12.67
CA ASP A 45 -4.76 -4.70 -11.32
C ASP A 45 -3.32 -4.19 -11.23
N ILE A 46 -2.83 -3.97 -10.01
CA ILE A 46 -1.45 -3.54 -9.78
C ILE A 46 -0.39 -4.46 -10.39
N TYR A 47 -0.57 -5.79 -10.35
CA TYR A 47 0.40 -6.70 -10.97
C TYR A 47 0.36 -6.56 -12.48
N SER A 48 -0.80 -6.35 -13.08
CA SER A 48 -0.87 -6.04 -14.52
C SER A 48 -0.13 -4.73 -14.85
N SER A 49 -0.20 -3.73 -13.96
CA SER A 49 0.42 -2.42 -14.16
C SER A 49 1.94 -2.40 -14.00
N VAL A 50 2.52 -3.29 -13.19
CA VAL A 50 3.97 -3.31 -12.87
C VAL A 50 4.72 -4.53 -13.40
N VAL A 51 4.06 -5.40 -14.18
CA VAL A 51 4.67 -6.65 -14.67
C VAL A 51 5.92 -6.43 -15.53
N ALA A 52 5.98 -5.34 -16.31
CA ALA A 52 7.15 -5.02 -17.11
C ALA A 52 8.37 -4.69 -16.23
N ASP A 53 8.13 -4.03 -15.10
CA ASP A 53 9.18 -3.52 -14.21
C ASP A 53 9.64 -4.60 -13.21
N LEU A 54 8.71 -5.36 -12.63
CA LEU A 54 8.98 -6.29 -11.53
C LEU A 54 8.75 -7.77 -11.89
N GLY A 55 7.97 -8.06 -12.94
CA GLY A 55 7.68 -9.42 -13.39
C GLY A 55 8.82 -10.04 -14.22
N PRO A 56 8.64 -11.26 -14.77
CA PRO A 56 7.47 -12.12 -14.66
C PRO A 56 7.27 -12.65 -13.24
N TRP A 57 6.03 -13.01 -12.90
CA TRP A 57 5.68 -13.53 -11.57
C TRP A 57 6.11 -15.00 -11.43
N LYS A 58 6.96 -15.27 -10.44
CA LYS A 58 7.57 -16.60 -10.25
C LYS A 58 6.83 -17.49 -9.26
N SER A 59 6.25 -16.87 -8.22
CA SER A 59 5.60 -17.55 -7.10
C SER A 59 4.63 -16.58 -6.40
N LEU A 60 3.84 -17.10 -5.46
CA LEU A 60 3.02 -16.26 -4.61
C LEU A 60 3.89 -15.35 -3.72
N THR A 61 4.99 -15.87 -3.17
CA THR A 61 5.95 -15.08 -2.37
C THR A 61 6.56 -13.94 -3.17
N HIS A 62 6.92 -14.17 -4.43
CA HIS A 62 7.41 -13.10 -5.31
C HIS A 62 6.33 -12.03 -5.55
N ARG A 63 5.05 -12.42 -5.66
CA ARG A 63 3.93 -11.46 -5.76
C ARG A 63 3.73 -10.68 -4.44
N LYS A 64 3.82 -11.34 -3.28
CA LYS A 64 3.85 -10.66 -1.97
C LYS A 64 4.95 -9.61 -1.91
N ALA A 65 6.18 -9.99 -2.23
CA ALA A 65 7.32 -9.09 -2.26
C ALA A 65 7.15 -7.92 -3.26
N ALA A 66 6.58 -8.18 -4.44
CA ALA A 66 6.28 -7.13 -5.41
C ALA A 66 5.20 -6.15 -4.90
N MET A 67 4.18 -6.63 -4.18
CA MET A 67 3.22 -5.74 -3.51
C MET A 67 3.90 -4.85 -2.47
N LEU A 68 4.81 -5.41 -1.66
CA LEU A 68 5.55 -4.63 -0.67
C LEU A 68 6.40 -3.54 -1.32
N GLU A 69 7.04 -3.83 -2.45
CA GLU A 69 7.80 -2.84 -3.20
C GLU A 69 6.90 -1.71 -3.73
N VAL A 70 5.71 -2.06 -4.25
CA VAL A 70 4.73 -1.04 -4.67
C VAL A 70 4.31 -0.16 -3.51
N LEU A 71 3.94 -0.76 -2.36
CA LEU A 71 3.53 -0.01 -1.17
C LEU A 71 4.68 0.85 -0.63
N ARG A 72 5.91 0.35 -0.66
CA ARG A 72 7.11 1.10 -0.26
C ARG A 72 7.27 2.36 -1.08
N VAL A 73 7.20 2.25 -2.40
CA VAL A 73 7.33 3.39 -3.30
C VAL A 73 6.12 4.33 -3.18
N LEU A 74 4.90 3.77 -3.13
CA LEU A 74 3.66 4.55 -3.03
C LEU A 74 3.63 5.39 -1.76
N GLY A 75 3.92 4.82 -0.59
CA GLY A 75 3.97 5.56 0.67
C GLY A 75 4.95 6.74 0.65
N GLY A 76 6.06 6.61 -0.09
CA GLY A 76 7.00 7.70 -0.33
C GLY A 76 6.40 8.84 -1.16
N PHE A 77 5.75 8.49 -2.27
CA PHE A 77 5.09 9.46 -3.15
C PHE A 77 3.97 10.22 -2.44
N GLU A 78 3.09 9.49 -1.76
CA GLU A 78 1.84 10.02 -1.23
C GLU A 78 2.06 10.83 0.06
N SER A 79 2.91 10.36 0.97
CA SER A 79 3.01 10.97 2.30
C SER A 79 4.44 11.12 2.84
N SER A 80 5.46 10.66 2.10
CA SER A 80 6.80 10.44 2.65
C SER A 80 6.77 9.51 3.86
N TRP A 81 5.99 8.42 3.76
CA TRP A 81 5.81 7.39 4.80
C TRP A 81 5.22 7.90 6.13
N ARG A 82 4.37 8.94 6.07
CA ARG A 82 3.73 9.53 7.25
C ARG A 82 2.34 8.93 7.49
N TRP A 83 2.22 8.11 8.52
CA TRP A 83 0.96 7.47 8.93
C TRP A 83 -0.18 8.45 9.22
N ASN A 84 0.13 9.61 9.81
CA ASN A 84 -0.87 10.61 10.18
C ASN A 84 -1.07 11.70 9.10
N ALA A 85 -0.60 11.48 7.88
CA ALA A 85 -0.80 12.43 6.78
C ALA A 85 -2.28 12.64 6.45
N GLY A 86 -2.60 13.82 5.95
CA GLY A 86 -3.96 14.22 5.55
C GLY A 86 -3.92 15.67 5.07
N VAL A 87 -5.04 16.12 4.51
CA VAL A 87 -5.15 17.47 3.94
C VAL A 87 -4.95 18.54 5.03
N ASP A 88 -4.14 19.55 4.70
CA ASP A 88 -4.00 20.76 5.52
C ASP A 88 -5.37 21.44 5.63
N VAL A 89 -5.86 21.61 6.87
CA VAL A 89 -7.19 22.16 7.25
C VAL A 89 -7.47 23.58 6.73
N LYS A 90 -6.57 24.15 5.94
CA LYS A 90 -6.66 25.48 5.33
C LYS A 90 -7.16 25.47 3.88
N ASN A 91 -7.37 24.31 3.24
CA ASN A 91 -7.81 24.25 1.85
C ASN A 91 -9.32 23.89 1.75
N PRO A 92 -10.20 24.84 1.39
CA PRO A 92 -11.65 24.67 1.36
C PRO A 92 -12.21 23.87 0.16
N ASP A 93 -11.37 23.23 -0.66
CA ASP A 93 -11.80 22.45 -1.82
C ASP A 93 -11.76 20.91 -1.60
N SER A 94 -11.62 20.45 -0.35
CA SER A 94 -11.49 19.03 0.05
C SER A 94 -12.53 18.58 1.10
N ASN A 95 -13.66 19.28 1.19
CA ASN A 95 -14.37 19.45 2.48
C ASN A 95 -15.34 18.33 2.90
N THR A 96 -15.20 17.11 2.39
CA THR A 96 -16.01 16.00 2.92
C THR A 96 -15.14 14.85 3.43
N PRO A 97 -15.56 14.19 4.51
CA PRO A 97 -14.80 13.05 5.06
C PRO A 97 -14.57 11.93 4.05
N CYS A 98 -15.45 11.79 3.05
CA CYS A 98 -15.35 10.74 2.04
C CYS A 98 -14.39 11.05 0.89
N THR A 99 -14.03 12.32 0.68
CA THR A 99 -13.14 12.75 -0.41
C THR A 99 -11.75 13.14 0.07
N GLU A 100 -11.58 13.40 1.37
CA GLU A 100 -10.27 13.64 1.96
C GLU A 100 -9.40 12.39 1.85
N GLU A 101 -8.25 12.53 1.19
CA GLU A 101 -7.19 11.52 1.18
C GLU A 101 -6.45 11.53 2.52
N ALA A 102 -6.32 10.35 3.12
CA ALA A 102 -5.86 10.19 4.49
C ALA A 102 -4.81 9.07 4.62
N GLY A 103 -3.91 9.26 5.59
CA GLY A 103 -2.91 8.28 5.97
C GLY A 103 -1.74 8.16 5.01
N ILE A 104 -0.91 7.15 5.26
CA ILE A 104 0.37 6.96 4.57
C ILE A 104 0.23 6.78 3.05
N PHE A 105 -0.89 6.20 2.59
CA PHE A 105 -1.17 5.93 1.18
C PHE A 105 -2.18 6.91 0.58
N GLN A 106 -2.62 7.92 1.34
CA GLN A 106 -3.55 8.95 0.87
C GLN A 106 -4.83 8.35 0.23
N CYS A 107 -5.41 7.31 0.86
CA CYS A 107 -6.69 6.74 0.42
C CYS A 107 -7.86 7.58 0.96
N SER A 108 -8.94 7.70 0.20
CA SER A 108 -10.16 8.40 0.62
C SER A 108 -11.33 7.45 0.85
N GLY A 109 -12.27 7.80 1.73
CA GLY A 109 -13.38 6.93 2.14
C GLY A 109 -14.32 6.50 1.01
N ASN A 110 -14.45 7.28 -0.07
CA ASN A 110 -15.21 6.89 -1.26
C ASN A 110 -14.68 5.62 -1.94
N SER A 111 -13.42 5.26 -1.73
CA SER A 111 -12.81 4.05 -2.29
C SER A 111 -13.45 2.77 -1.74
N MET A 112 -14.14 2.84 -0.60
CA MET A 112 -14.90 1.71 -0.06
C MET A 112 -16.04 1.27 -1.01
N SER A 113 -16.44 2.11 -1.97
CA SER A 113 -17.45 1.75 -2.97
C SER A 113 -16.94 0.88 -4.12
N PHE A 114 -15.62 0.66 -4.25
CA PHE A 114 -15.07 -0.19 -5.31
C PHE A 114 -15.44 -1.67 -5.15
N ASP A 115 -15.55 -2.15 -3.91
CA ASP A 115 -15.95 -3.53 -3.62
C ASP A 115 -16.45 -3.63 -2.16
N ASP A 116 -17.47 -4.45 -1.90
CA ASP A 116 -18.03 -4.60 -0.56
C ASP A 116 -17.03 -5.22 0.44
N SER A 117 -16.03 -5.96 -0.01
CA SER A 117 -14.95 -6.46 0.84
C SER A 117 -14.15 -5.33 1.50
N LEU A 118 -14.01 -4.17 0.85
CA LEU A 118 -13.31 -3.00 1.41
C LEU A 118 -14.12 -2.36 2.56
N LYS A 119 -15.45 -2.26 2.41
CA LYS A 119 -16.34 -1.86 3.51
C LYS A 119 -16.29 -2.86 4.65
N ASN A 120 -16.33 -4.15 4.34
CA ASN A 120 -16.28 -5.21 5.34
C ASN A 120 -14.96 -5.19 6.11
N LEU A 121 -13.85 -4.84 5.47
CA LEU A 121 -12.57 -4.68 6.16
C LEU A 121 -12.63 -3.58 7.22
N LEU A 122 -13.22 -2.43 6.89
CA LEU A 122 -13.40 -1.35 7.87
C LEU A 122 -14.39 -1.75 8.97
N MET A 123 -15.48 -2.44 8.62
CA MET A 123 -16.44 -2.97 9.59
C MET A 123 -15.76 -3.91 10.59
N GLN A 124 -14.86 -4.78 10.13
CA GLN A 124 -14.11 -5.70 11.00
C GLN A 124 -13.10 -4.97 11.89
N ALA A 125 -12.45 -3.92 11.38
CA ALA A 125 -11.46 -3.17 12.14
C ALA A 125 -12.10 -2.26 13.21
N ALA A 126 -13.21 -1.59 12.88
CA ALA A 126 -13.74 -0.47 13.66
C ALA A 126 -15.24 -0.58 14.02
N GLY A 127 -15.94 -1.61 13.55
CA GLY A 127 -17.38 -1.82 13.81
C GLY A 127 -18.32 -0.83 13.11
N LYS A 128 -17.80 0.02 12.23
CA LYS A 128 -18.54 1.02 11.44
C LYS A 128 -17.93 1.16 10.05
N THR A 129 -18.67 1.74 9.11
CA THR A 129 -18.24 1.88 7.70
C THR A 129 -18.39 3.29 7.13
N ASP A 130 -18.52 4.30 8.00
CA ASP A 130 -18.57 5.70 7.58
C ASP A 130 -17.18 6.28 7.30
N CYS A 131 -17.14 7.37 6.55
CA CYS A 131 -15.89 7.96 6.08
C CYS A 131 -15.04 8.61 7.18
N GLU A 132 -15.63 9.06 8.29
CA GLU A 132 -14.86 9.57 9.43
C GLU A 132 -14.16 8.45 10.17
N THR A 133 -14.87 7.33 10.35
CA THR A 133 -14.26 6.09 10.86
C THR A 133 -13.13 5.65 9.93
N PHE A 134 -13.34 5.63 8.61
CA PHE A 134 -12.30 5.29 7.63
C PHE A 134 -11.04 6.16 7.78
N LYS A 135 -11.21 7.49 7.83
CA LYS A 135 -10.11 8.45 8.00
C LYS A 135 -9.34 8.24 9.30
N THR A 136 -10.05 7.95 10.37
CA THR A 136 -9.45 7.68 11.68
C THR A 136 -8.63 6.39 11.59
N GLU A 137 -9.27 5.32 11.14
CA GLU A 137 -8.67 3.99 11.10
C GLU A 137 -7.47 3.91 10.18
N THR A 138 -7.51 4.56 9.00
CA THR A 138 -6.37 4.58 8.09
C THR A 138 -5.16 5.38 8.61
N LYS A 139 -5.34 6.23 9.63
CA LYS A 139 -4.27 7.01 10.28
C LYS A 139 -3.76 6.34 11.55
N SER A 140 -4.63 5.67 12.32
CA SER A 140 -4.28 5.09 13.64
C SER A 140 -4.02 3.59 13.62
N ASN A 141 -4.53 2.85 12.64
CA ASN A 141 -4.35 1.41 12.51
C ASN A 141 -3.54 1.09 11.24
N HIS A 142 -2.23 0.94 11.42
CA HIS A 142 -1.31 0.74 10.31
C HIS A 142 -1.57 -0.58 9.58
N LYS A 143 -1.91 -1.66 10.30
CA LYS A 143 -2.25 -2.96 9.70
C LYS A 143 -3.46 -2.82 8.78
N PHE A 144 -4.50 -2.11 9.23
CA PHE A 144 -5.66 -1.79 8.40
C PHE A 144 -5.27 -0.96 7.17
N ALA A 145 -4.48 0.11 7.34
CA ALA A 145 -4.08 0.98 6.23
C ALA A 145 -3.30 0.23 5.14
N ILE A 146 -2.39 -0.67 5.54
CA ILE A 146 -1.64 -1.54 4.61
C ILE A 146 -2.58 -2.51 3.89
N ASP A 147 -3.40 -3.26 4.64
CA ASP A 147 -4.31 -4.26 4.07
C ASP A 147 -5.33 -3.62 3.11
N TYR A 148 -5.91 -2.50 3.54
CA TYR A 148 -6.87 -1.75 2.74
C TYR A 148 -6.25 -1.27 1.42
N CYS A 149 -5.07 -0.64 1.47
CA CYS A 149 -4.41 -0.18 0.25
C CYS A 149 -4.03 -1.34 -0.66
N ALA A 150 -3.46 -2.43 -0.12
CA ALA A 150 -3.09 -3.60 -0.90
C ALA A 150 -4.30 -4.22 -1.62
N ARG A 151 -5.46 -4.32 -0.94
CA ARG A 151 -6.72 -4.81 -1.51
C ARG A 151 -7.28 -3.84 -2.54
N LEU A 152 -7.29 -2.54 -2.28
CA LEU A 152 -7.75 -1.52 -3.22
C LEU A 152 -6.96 -1.59 -4.55
N LEU A 153 -5.65 -1.81 -4.48
CA LEU A 153 -4.78 -2.01 -5.65
C LEU A 153 -5.09 -3.28 -6.46
N ARG A 154 -5.86 -4.23 -5.90
CA ARG A 154 -6.39 -5.40 -6.63
C ARG A 154 -7.62 -5.04 -7.47
N PHE A 155 -8.34 -3.98 -7.10
CA PHE A 155 -9.56 -3.55 -7.80
C PHE A 155 -9.30 -2.41 -8.78
N THR A 156 -8.38 -1.49 -8.45
CA THR A 156 -8.12 -0.32 -9.29
C THR A 156 -6.71 0.21 -9.12
N VAL A 157 -6.09 0.55 -10.25
CA VAL A 157 -4.82 1.31 -10.33
C VAL A 157 -5.05 2.80 -10.62
N ASN A 158 -6.32 3.19 -10.83
CA ASN A 158 -6.70 4.54 -11.21
C ASN A 158 -6.98 5.46 -10.01
N HIS A 159 -7.12 4.89 -8.81
CA HIS A 159 -7.35 5.67 -7.59
C HIS A 159 -6.13 6.50 -7.21
N HIS A 160 -4.94 5.87 -7.21
CA HIS A 160 -3.69 6.56 -6.87
C HIS A 160 -3.10 7.24 -8.12
N GLY A 161 -3.02 8.57 -8.10
CA GLY A 161 -2.46 9.37 -9.19
C GLY A 161 -1.04 8.95 -9.63
N PRO A 162 -0.11 8.64 -8.70
CA PRO A 162 1.22 8.14 -9.02
C PRO A 162 1.24 6.82 -9.77
N ILE A 163 0.31 5.90 -9.47
CA ILE A 163 0.22 4.60 -10.16
C ILE A 163 -0.42 4.78 -11.53
N LYS A 164 -1.57 5.47 -11.60
CA LYS A 164 -2.29 5.75 -12.85
C LYS A 164 -1.39 6.37 -13.92
N ARG A 165 -0.49 7.26 -13.51
CA ARG A 165 0.44 7.99 -14.40
C ARG A 165 1.82 7.34 -14.49
N LYS A 166 1.99 6.12 -13.98
CA LYS A 166 3.25 5.35 -13.94
C LYS A 166 4.43 6.10 -13.32
N LYS A 167 4.16 7.03 -12.40
CA LYS A 167 5.20 7.81 -11.71
C LYS A 167 6.02 6.97 -10.75
N ILE A 168 5.43 5.89 -10.21
CA ILE A 168 6.14 4.97 -9.31
C ILE A 168 7.11 4.06 -10.08
N ASN A 169 6.84 3.74 -11.36
CA ASN A 169 7.57 2.70 -12.10
C ASN A 169 9.09 2.91 -12.15
N PRO A 170 9.63 4.13 -12.41
CA PRO A 170 11.07 4.36 -12.38
C PRO A 170 11.75 4.13 -11.03
N TRP A 171 10.98 4.03 -9.95
CA TRP A 171 11.46 3.88 -8.58
C TRP A 171 11.24 2.47 -8.02
N LEU A 172 10.54 1.62 -8.77
CA LEU A 172 10.39 0.21 -8.45
C LEU A 172 11.71 -0.51 -8.72
N ARG A 173 12.14 -1.34 -7.78
CA ARG A 173 13.40 -2.05 -7.91
C ARG A 173 13.26 -3.55 -7.70
N ARG A 174 13.86 -4.32 -8.62
CA ARG A 174 13.90 -5.79 -8.53
C ARG A 174 14.76 -6.29 -7.37
N ASP A 175 15.80 -5.56 -6.98
CA ASP A 175 16.63 -5.92 -5.83
C ASP A 175 15.90 -5.70 -4.49
N ALA A 176 15.05 -4.66 -4.40
CA ALA A 176 14.16 -4.48 -3.25
C ALA A 176 13.10 -5.60 -3.18
N VAL A 177 12.53 -6.03 -4.31
CA VAL A 177 11.65 -7.22 -4.36
C VAL A 177 12.39 -8.47 -3.88
N ALA A 178 13.62 -8.70 -4.34
CA ALA A 178 14.42 -9.85 -3.91
C ALA A 178 14.73 -9.81 -2.40
N GLU A 179 15.02 -8.62 -1.86
CA GLU A 179 15.24 -8.42 -0.43
C GLU A 179 13.96 -8.72 0.39
N PHE A 180 12.80 -8.20 -0.02
CA PHE A 180 11.51 -8.54 0.60
C PHE A 180 11.21 -10.03 0.51
N GLU A 181 11.42 -10.66 -0.65
CA GLU A 181 11.19 -12.09 -0.86
C GLU A 181 12.07 -12.95 0.07
N GLY A 182 13.32 -12.55 0.29
CA GLY A 182 14.22 -13.19 1.25
C GLY A 182 13.70 -13.13 2.69
N PHE A 183 13.16 -11.99 3.12
CA PHE A 183 12.54 -11.86 4.44
C PHE A 183 11.26 -12.68 4.59
N LEU A 184 10.45 -12.79 3.53
CA LEU A 184 9.22 -13.59 3.55
C LEU A 184 9.50 -15.09 3.54
N SER A 185 10.57 -15.52 2.87
CA SER A 185 10.92 -16.95 2.74
C SER A 185 11.64 -17.51 3.98
N SER A 186 12.23 -16.65 4.80
CA SER A 186 12.99 -17.04 6.02
C SER A 186 12.13 -17.18 7.27
N GLN A 187 10.80 -17.06 7.15
CA GLN A 187 9.84 -17.21 8.24
C GLN A 187 8.99 -18.50 8.11
N GLY A 188 9.32 -19.36 7.14
CA GLY A 188 8.70 -20.68 6.91
C GLY A 188 9.49 -21.83 7.49
#